data_AF-A0A2U8I6X6-F1
#
_entry.id   AF-A0A2U8I6X6-F1
#
_cell.length_a   1.000
_cell.length_b   1.000
_cell.length_c   1.000
_cell.angle_alpha   90.00
_cell.angle_beta   90.00
_cell.angle_gamma   90.00
#
_symmetry.space_group_name_H-M   'P 1'
#
loop_
_entity.id
_entity.type
_entity.pdbx_description
1 polymer ?
#
loop_
_entity_poly.entity_id
_entity_poly.type
_entity_poly.pdbx_seq_one_letter_code
_entity_poly.pdbx_strand_id
1 'polypeptide(L)'
;MKINSLTASQKQDLERLHRYEHDGRVRDRIKAVLLKNEGWNNKALAQALRIHEETVRQHVTDWLSDEKLKPENGGSYSKLSVHESLLLEKHIESTTYSRVIDICAYNLASVTPYLA
;
A
#
# COMPACT_ATOMS: atom_id res chain seq x y z
N MET A 1 22.56 -0.88 -4.85
CA MET A 1 22.10 0.51 -5.09
C MET A 1 22.68 1.42 -4.02
N LYS A 2 23.23 2.58 -4.41
CA LYS A 2 23.63 3.66 -3.49
C LYS A 2 22.67 4.84 -3.71
N ILE A 3 22.24 5.50 -2.64
CA ILE A 3 21.65 6.84 -2.72
C ILE A 3 22.83 7.77 -2.52
N ASN A 4 23.34 8.43 -3.57
CA ASN A 4 24.43 9.41 -3.45
C ASN A 4 23.92 10.84 -3.66
N SER A 5 22.61 11.06 -3.48
CA SER A 5 21.92 12.18 -4.12
C SER A 5 20.93 12.92 -3.22
N LEU A 6 20.96 12.72 -1.89
CA LEU A 6 20.21 13.62 -1.00
C LEU A 6 20.95 14.95 -0.93
N THR A 7 20.27 16.03 -1.33
CA THR A 7 20.72 17.39 -1.04
C THR A 7 20.70 17.65 0.46
N ALA A 8 21.47 18.65 0.91
CA ALA A 8 21.47 19.06 2.32
C ALA A 8 20.06 19.44 2.80
N SER A 9 19.26 20.11 1.95
CA SER A 9 17.86 20.45 2.24
C SER A 9 17.00 19.21 2.40
N GLN A 10 17.03 18.27 1.44
CA GLN A 10 16.25 17.03 1.53
C GLN A 10 16.60 16.23 2.79
N LYS A 11 17.88 16.14 3.15
CA LYS A 11 18.30 15.50 4.40
C LYS A 11 17.69 16.20 5.62
N GLN A 12 17.77 17.52 5.69
CA GLN A 12 17.18 18.30 6.79
C GLN A 12 15.66 18.16 6.87
N ASP A 13 14.97 18.11 5.73
CA ASP A 13 13.52 17.96 5.65
C ASP A 13 13.08 16.55 6.07
N LEU A 14 13.81 15.51 5.66
CA LEU A 14 13.59 14.13 6.12
C LEU A 14 13.83 13.99 7.63
N GLU A 15 14.88 14.58 8.16
CA GLU A 15 15.17 14.58 9.60
C GLU A 15 14.06 15.31 10.40
N ARG A 16 13.57 16.43 9.87
CA ARG A 16 12.43 17.16 10.45
C ARG A 16 11.16 16.33 10.40
N LEU A 17 10.84 15.71 9.26
CA LEU A 17 9.67 14.86 9.10
C LEU A 17 9.72 13.68 10.08
N HIS A 18 10.85 12.98 10.16
CA HIS A 18 11.05 11.87 11.09
C HIS A 18 10.82 12.27 12.55
N ARG A 19 11.21 13.50 12.95
CA ARG A 19 11.02 13.99 14.32
C ARG A 19 9.55 14.08 14.74
N TYR A 20 8.67 14.46 13.82
CA TYR A 20 7.25 14.69 14.10
C TYR A 20 6.33 13.57 13.61
N GLU A 21 6.86 12.60 12.86
CA GLU A 21 6.07 11.49 12.33
C GLU A 21 5.78 10.42 13.40
N HIS A 22 4.52 10.00 13.48
CA HIS A 22 4.09 8.99 14.45
C HIS A 22 3.98 7.61 13.82
N ASP A 23 3.69 7.52 12.52
CA ASP A 23 3.63 6.24 11.83
C ASP A 23 5.03 5.60 11.76
N GLY A 24 5.20 4.47 12.45
CA GLY A 24 6.44 3.70 12.46
C GLY A 24 6.89 3.28 11.06
N ARG A 25 5.95 2.99 10.16
CA ARG A 25 6.25 2.58 8.77
C ARG A 25 6.87 3.71 7.98
N VAL A 26 6.36 4.93 8.16
CA VAL A 26 6.90 6.14 7.51
C VAL A 26 8.27 6.46 8.09
N ARG A 27 8.43 6.39 9.42
CA ARG A 27 9.74 6.59 10.06
C ARG A 27 10.79 5.61 9.58
N ASP A 28 10.46 4.33 9.41
CA ASP A 28 11.43 3.33 8.94
C ASP A 28 11.80 3.53 7.47
N ARG A 29 10.86 3.97 6.63
CA ARG A 29 11.16 4.43 5.26
C ARG A 29 12.13 5.61 5.27
N ILE A 30 11.91 6.62 6.11
CA ILE A 30 12.81 7.77 6.23
C ILE A 30 14.21 7.35 6.69
N LYS A 31 14.31 6.52 7.75
CA LYS A 31 15.60 6.00 8.23
C LYS A 31 16.32 5.20 7.15
N ALA A 32 15.61 4.36 6.40
CA ALA A 32 16.18 3.59 5.31
C ALA A 32 16.84 4.51 4.27
N VAL A 33 16.18 5.60 3.89
CA VAL A 33 16.71 6.60 2.93
C VAL A 33 17.94 7.32 3.49
N LEU A 34 17.84 7.87 4.71
CA LEU A 34 18.94 8.62 5.35
C LEU A 34 20.19 7.77 5.55
N LEU A 35 20.04 6.61 6.20
CA LEU A 35 21.16 5.72 6.50
C LEU A 35 21.75 5.12 5.21
N LYS A 36 20.93 4.91 4.17
CA LYS A 36 21.43 4.46 2.87
C LYS A 36 22.30 5.51 2.21
N ASN A 37 21.93 6.79 2.31
CA ASN A 37 22.74 7.91 1.85
C ASN A 37 24.04 8.07 2.66
N GLU A 38 24.03 7.67 3.93
CA GLU A 38 25.22 7.61 4.80
C GLU A 38 26.10 6.38 4.55
N GLY A 39 25.78 5.57 3.55
CA GLY A 39 26.61 4.44 3.11
C GLY A 39 26.31 3.12 3.79
N TRP A 40 25.25 3.01 4.59
CA TRP A 40 24.87 1.74 5.19
C TRP A 40 24.47 0.71 4.13
N ASN A 41 24.89 -0.54 4.33
CA ASN A 41 24.46 -1.64 3.47
C ASN A 41 23.05 -2.13 3.88
N ASN A 42 22.36 -2.81 2.96
CA ASN A 42 20.97 -3.21 3.18
C ASN A 42 20.82 -4.19 4.35
N LYS A 43 21.79 -5.10 4.52
CA LYS A 43 21.81 -6.06 5.63
C LYS A 43 21.94 -5.39 7.00
N ALA A 44 22.79 -4.37 7.14
CA ALA A 44 22.95 -3.60 8.37
C ALA A 44 21.68 -2.79 8.69
N LEU A 45 21.09 -2.17 7.67
CA LEU A 45 19.79 -1.49 7.77
C LEU A 45 18.67 -2.44 8.22
N ALA A 46 18.57 -3.60 7.58
CA ALA A 46 17.57 -4.63 7.90
C ALA A 46 17.70 -5.09 9.36
N GLN A 47 18.93 -5.31 9.80
CA GLN A 47 19.23 -5.68 11.19
C GLN A 47 18.87 -4.55 12.17
N ALA A 48 19.22 -3.30 11.87
CA ALA A 48 18.96 -2.16 12.75
C ALA A 48 17.47 -1.83 12.86
N LEU A 49 16.75 -1.90 11.74
CA LEU A 49 15.32 -1.59 11.66
C LEU A 49 14.42 -2.81 11.98
N ARG A 50 15.00 -4.02 12.08
CA ARG A 50 14.29 -5.29 12.29
C ARG A 50 13.21 -5.57 11.24
N ILE A 51 13.57 -5.32 9.97
CA ILE A 51 12.74 -5.62 8.80
C ILE A 51 13.53 -6.47 7.80
N HIS A 52 12.84 -7.08 6.84
CA HIS A 52 13.50 -7.91 5.83
C HIS A 52 14.41 -7.05 4.93
N GLU A 53 15.55 -7.60 4.49
CA GLU A 53 16.51 -6.89 3.64
C GLU A 53 15.88 -6.39 2.33
N GLU A 54 14.98 -7.20 1.77
CA GLU A 54 14.23 -6.84 0.58
C GLU A 54 13.30 -5.64 0.81
N THR A 55 12.72 -5.51 2.00
CA THR A 55 11.88 -4.36 2.36
C THR A 55 12.71 -3.07 2.39
N VAL A 56 13.95 -3.12 2.92
CA VAL A 56 14.89 -1.99 2.84
C VAL A 56 15.17 -1.63 1.38
N ARG A 57 15.46 -2.63 0.52
CA ARG A 57 15.70 -2.42 -0.91
C ARG A 57 14.51 -1.72 -1.57
N GLN A 58 13.29 -2.16 -1.26
CA GLN A 58 12.08 -1.57 -1.80
C GLN A 58 11.87 -0.13 -1.31
N HIS A 59 12.07 0.16 -0.02
CA HIS A 59 11.94 1.53 0.51
C HIS A 59 12.89 2.52 -0.16
N VAL A 60 14.13 2.12 -0.41
CA VAL A 60 15.12 2.91 -1.15
C VAL A 60 14.66 3.11 -2.60
N THR A 61 14.14 2.08 -3.24
CA THR A 61 13.65 2.15 -4.64
C THR A 61 12.44 3.08 -4.75
N ASP A 62 11.45 2.93 -3.86
CA ASP A 62 10.26 3.77 -3.74
C ASP A 62 10.64 5.26 -3.60
N TRP A 63 11.64 5.56 -2.78
CA TRP A 63 12.14 6.93 -2.61
C TRP A 63 12.80 7.47 -3.88
N LEU A 64 13.64 6.66 -4.54
CA LEU A 64 14.35 7.09 -5.75
C LEU A 64 13.42 7.28 -6.97
N SER A 65 12.29 6.57 -7.00
CA SER A 65 11.29 6.74 -8.05
C SER A 65 10.44 7.98 -7.81
N ASP A 66 9.75 8.03 -6.66
CA ASP A 66 8.62 8.93 -6.47
C ASP A 66 8.66 9.67 -5.12
N GLU A 67 9.81 9.68 -4.43
CA GLU A 67 9.97 10.21 -3.07
C GLU A 67 8.96 9.60 -2.07
N LYS A 68 8.55 8.34 -2.31
CA LYS A 68 7.45 7.70 -1.59
C LYS A 68 7.82 7.27 -0.18
N LEU A 69 7.35 8.03 0.81
CA LEU A 69 7.55 7.76 2.24
C LEU A 69 6.34 7.15 2.94
N LYS A 70 5.15 7.19 2.33
CA LYS A 70 3.93 6.64 2.93
C LYS A 70 3.53 5.32 2.27
N PRO A 71 3.05 4.34 3.06
CA PRO A 71 2.40 3.19 2.48
C PRO A 71 1.09 3.63 1.83
N GLU A 72 0.89 3.27 0.57
CA GLU A 72 -0.40 3.40 -0.11
C GLU A 72 -1.20 2.14 0.18
N ASN A 73 -1.67 2.03 1.41
CA ASN A 73 -2.62 0.99 1.76
C ASN A 73 -4.01 1.50 1.35
N GLY A 74 -4.39 1.23 0.09
CA GLY A 74 -5.76 1.41 -0.40
C GLY A 74 -6.52 0.08 -0.34
N GLY A 75 -7.84 0.15 -0.14
CA GLY A 75 -8.71 -0.99 -0.41
C GLY A 75 -8.80 -1.26 -1.91
N SER A 76 -9.28 -2.45 -2.28
CA SER A 76 -9.67 -2.72 -3.67
C SER A 76 -10.91 -1.91 -4.04
N TYR A 77 -11.01 -1.51 -5.31
CA TYR A 77 -12.27 -1.02 -5.85
C TYR A 77 -13.31 -2.16 -5.93
N SER A 78 -14.58 -1.84 -5.66
CA SER A 78 -15.67 -2.80 -5.86
C SER A 78 -15.71 -3.25 -7.31
N LYS A 79 -15.96 -4.55 -7.52
CA LYS A 79 -16.24 -5.09 -8.87
C LYS A 79 -17.69 -4.87 -9.29
N LEU A 80 -18.55 -4.47 -8.35
CA LEU A 80 -19.96 -4.17 -8.60
C LEU A 80 -20.10 -2.66 -8.77
N SER A 81 -20.87 -2.27 -9.78
CA SER A 81 -21.44 -0.94 -9.90
C SER A 81 -22.35 -0.62 -8.71
N VAL A 82 -22.68 0.66 -8.55
CA VAL A 82 -23.61 1.12 -7.51
C VAL A 82 -24.97 0.42 -7.65
N HIS A 83 -25.45 0.24 -8.87
CA HIS A 83 -26.73 -0.42 -9.12
C HIS A 83 -26.70 -1.91 -8.76
N GLU A 84 -25.66 -2.64 -9.18
CA GLU A 84 -25.46 -4.05 -8.83
C GLU A 84 -25.35 -4.25 -7.32
N SER A 85 -24.62 -3.35 -6.64
CA SER A 85 -24.45 -3.40 -5.19
C SER A 85 -25.79 -3.24 -4.46
N LEU A 86 -26.62 -2.28 -4.87
CA LEU A 86 -27.95 -2.06 -4.28
C LEU A 86 -28.93 -3.21 -4.56
N LEU A 87 -28.91 -3.77 -5.77
CA LEU A 87 -29.72 -4.94 -6.11
C LEU A 87 -29.31 -6.14 -5.27
N LEU A 88 -28.00 -6.39 -5.16
CA LEU A 88 -27.47 -7.49 -4.38
C LEU A 88 -27.80 -7.35 -2.90
N GLU A 89 -27.62 -6.16 -2.33
CA GLU A 89 -27.93 -5.84 -0.93
C GLU A 89 -29.40 -6.14 -0.61
N LYS A 90 -30.33 -5.60 -1.40
CA LYS A 90 -31.77 -5.86 -1.24
C LYS A 90 -32.12 -7.35 -1.35
N HIS A 91 -31.45 -8.08 -2.22
CA HIS A 91 -31.70 -9.50 -2.42
C HIS A 91 -31.26 -10.34 -1.23
N ILE A 92 -30.03 -10.11 -0.74
CA ILE A 92 -29.46 -10.89 0.38
C ILE A 92 -30.12 -10.59 1.73
N GLU A 93 -30.82 -9.45 1.88
CA GLU A 93 -31.69 -9.17 3.04
C GLU A 93 -32.85 -10.17 3.16
N SER A 94 -33.35 -10.67 2.04
CA SER A 94 -34.51 -11.57 1.98
C SER A 94 -34.16 -13.03 1.70
N THR A 95 -32.95 -13.30 1.20
CA THR A 95 -32.51 -14.63 0.75
C THR A 95 -31.20 -15.02 1.41
N THR A 96 -31.24 -16.05 2.26
CA THR A 96 -30.03 -16.62 2.86
C THR A 96 -29.41 -17.68 1.95
N TYR A 97 -28.13 -17.50 1.62
CA TYR A 97 -27.35 -18.47 0.86
C TYR A 97 -26.43 -19.28 1.78
N SER A 98 -26.29 -20.58 1.50
CA SER A 98 -25.33 -21.44 2.21
C SER A 98 -23.92 -21.36 1.60
N ARG A 99 -23.79 -20.89 0.34
CA ARG A 99 -22.52 -20.79 -0.36
C ARG A 99 -22.40 -19.47 -1.09
N VAL A 100 -21.20 -18.88 -1.05
CA VAL A 100 -20.89 -17.61 -1.73
C VAL A 100 -21.02 -17.71 -3.25
N ILE A 101 -20.75 -18.89 -3.84
CA ILE A 101 -20.86 -19.09 -5.29
C ILE A 101 -22.28 -18.84 -5.82
N ASP A 102 -23.30 -19.10 -4.99
CA ASP A 102 -24.70 -18.92 -5.37
C ASP A 102 -25.10 -17.42 -5.34
N ILE A 103 -24.46 -16.63 -4.47
CA ILE A 103 -24.57 -15.16 -4.46
C ILE A 103 -23.94 -14.57 -5.73
N CYS A 104 -22.75 -15.07 -6.11
CA CYS A 104 -22.07 -14.66 -7.34
C CYS A 104 -22.90 -15.01 -8.59
N ALA A 105 -23.53 -16.19 -8.60
CA ALA A 105 -24.40 -16.63 -9.71
C ALA A 105 -25.63 -15.72 -9.84
N TYR A 106 -26.27 -15.36 -8.73
CA TYR A 106 -27.37 -14.39 -8.74
C TYR A 106 -26.94 -13.04 -9.33
N ASN A 107 -25.81 -12.50 -8.89
CA ASN A 107 -25.31 -11.22 -9.39
C ASN A 107 -25.01 -11.29 -10.90
N LEU A 108 -24.39 -12.37 -11.38
CA LEU A 108 -24.10 -12.56 -12.82
C LEU A 108 -25.38 -12.65 -13.67
N ALA A 109 -26.40 -13.36 -13.16
CA ALA A 109 -27.68 -13.53 -13.85
C ALA A 109 -28.51 -12.23 -13.87
N SER A 110 -28.39 -11.40 -12.84
CA SER A 110 -29.17 -10.15 -12.70
C SER A 110 -28.67 -9.02 -13.61
N VAL A 111 -27.47 -9.15 -14.19
CA VAL A 111 -26.78 -8.13 -14.99
C VAL A 111 -26.84 -8.43 -16.50
N THR A 112 -27.13 -9.68 -16.87
CA THR A 112 -27.12 -10.17 -18.26
C THR A 112 -28.42 -10.06 -19.09
N PRO A 113 -29.53 -9.38 -18.71
CA PRO A 113 -30.68 -9.29 -19.63
C PRO A 113 -30.49 -8.37 -20.85
N TYR A 114 -29.39 -7.60 -20.95
CA TYR A 114 -29.25 -6.51 -21.95
C TYR A 114 -28.06 -6.63 -22.90
N LEU A 115 -27.49 -7.83 -23.09
CA LEU A 115 -26.46 -8.11 -24.10
C LEU A 115 -26.92 -9.18 -25.10
N ALA A 116 -28.10 -8.98 -25.69
CA ALA A 116 -28.56 -9.66 -26.91
C ALA A 116 -29.05 -8.62 -27.91
#